data_AF-A0A2H6KB53-F1
#
_entry.id   AF-A0A2H6KB53-F1
#
_cell.length_a   1.000
_cell.length_b   1.000
_cell.length_c   1.000
_cell.angle_alpha   90.00
_cell.angle_beta   90.00
_cell.angle_gamma   90.00
#
_symmetry.space_group_name_H-M   'P 1'
#
loop_
_entity.id
_entity.type
_entity.pdbx_description
1 polymer ?
#
loop_
_entity_poly.entity_id
_entity_poly.type
_entity_poly.pdbx_seq_one_letter_code
_entity_poly.pdbx_strand_id
1 'polypeptide(L)'
;MVYTSLTAIPRNLKEAIDWLVALKGKDGERNLAAMGTAVHKFLADKPVGFTELPALEKVKLISKGFLRRQMVKDPPFVKDLLGKFNGPIHKEYYKYLSFVYDIEESEYENVVQTRDVKPETIATNLGEVVHAAEKLLDDIKNPDHYESVYSSGATWAKSCAEDPEACAVVLVGIAPMLYAGLRFLRDTCVDAILEDKRSMGENSLGSVLEALGYNEQLRRPKMGSSDIRTGLSGVNKQVLDTLYDLAGFWAFY
;
A
#
# COMPACT_ATOMS: atom_id res chain seq x y z
N MET A 1 -11.61 18.13 -0.93
CA MET A 1 -10.63 18.76 -0.02
C MET A 1 -9.26 18.30 -0.47
N VAL A 2 -8.34 19.20 -0.76
CA VAL A 2 -6.99 18.87 -1.21
C VAL A 2 -6.06 18.89 0.00
N TYR A 3 -5.28 17.84 0.22
CA TYR A 3 -4.31 17.73 1.30
C TYR A 3 -3.08 18.62 1.03
N THR A 4 -2.63 19.32 2.06
CA THR A 4 -1.47 20.23 2.00
C THR A 4 -0.22 19.68 2.68
N SER A 5 -0.31 18.48 3.27
CA SER A 5 0.76 17.81 4.00
C SER A 5 0.76 16.30 3.73
N LEU A 6 1.95 15.69 3.68
CA LEU A 6 2.13 14.23 3.66
C LEU A 6 1.81 13.55 5.00
N THR A 7 1.53 14.31 6.06
CA THR A 7 0.98 13.74 7.30
C THR A 7 -0.54 13.56 7.26
N ALA A 8 -1.21 14.06 6.22
CA ALA A 8 -2.61 13.74 5.97
C ALA A 8 -2.72 12.27 5.53
N ILE A 9 -3.72 11.56 6.07
CA ILE A 9 -3.82 10.11 5.92
C ILE A 9 -4.73 9.76 4.73
N PRO A 10 -4.22 9.02 3.72
CA PRO A 10 -5.03 8.46 2.64
C PRO A 10 -6.19 7.59 3.14
N ARG A 11 -7.34 7.65 2.45
CA ARG A 11 -8.55 6.90 2.81
C ARG A 11 -8.95 5.80 1.84
N ASN A 12 -8.26 5.69 0.71
CA ASN A 12 -8.48 4.70 -0.34
C ASN A 12 -7.21 4.55 -1.19
N LEU A 13 -7.21 3.58 -2.11
CA LEU A 13 -6.04 3.29 -2.94
C LEU A 13 -5.61 4.48 -3.82
N LYS A 14 -6.55 5.22 -4.43
CA LYS A 14 -6.20 6.43 -5.20
C LYS A 14 -5.44 7.42 -4.33
N GLU A 15 -5.96 7.74 -3.15
CA GLU A 15 -5.31 8.69 -2.24
C GLU A 15 -3.94 8.18 -1.79
N ALA A 16 -3.77 6.88 -1.60
CA ALA A 16 -2.48 6.30 -1.18
C ALA A 16 -1.45 6.36 -2.32
N ILE A 17 -1.88 6.16 -3.56
CA ILE A 17 -1.02 6.33 -4.75
C ILE A 17 -0.67 7.82 -4.95
N ASP A 18 -1.64 8.72 -4.82
CA ASP A 18 -1.38 10.16 -4.86
C ASP A 18 -0.36 10.58 -3.79
N TRP A 19 -0.45 10.00 -2.60
CA TRP A 19 0.51 10.24 -1.52
C TRP A 19 1.92 9.78 -1.89
N LEU A 20 2.07 8.60 -2.52
CA LEU A 20 3.37 8.10 -3.00
C LEU A 20 3.99 9.01 -4.07
N VAL A 21 3.17 9.50 -5.00
CA VAL A 21 3.60 10.45 -6.04
C VAL A 21 4.02 11.79 -5.42
N ALA A 22 3.27 12.28 -4.43
CA ALA A 22 3.60 13.50 -3.71
C ALA A 22 4.87 13.35 -2.85
N LEU A 23 5.07 12.19 -2.21
CA LEU A 23 6.28 11.84 -1.47
C LEU A 23 7.52 11.91 -2.37
N LYS A 24 7.46 11.28 -3.55
CA LYS A 24 8.55 11.34 -4.54
C LYS A 24 8.83 12.80 -4.90
N GLY A 25 7.80 13.56 -5.27
CA GLY A 25 7.93 14.97 -5.62
C GLY A 25 8.96 15.20 -6.74
N LYS A 26 9.60 16.38 -6.73
CA LYS A 26 10.59 16.76 -7.75
C LYS A 26 11.97 16.14 -7.54
N ASP A 27 12.34 15.88 -6.28
CA ASP A 27 13.64 15.33 -5.89
C ASP A 27 13.43 13.91 -5.35
N GLY A 28 13.03 13.01 -6.25
CA GLY A 28 12.61 11.65 -5.91
C GLY A 28 13.71 10.86 -5.20
N GLU A 29 14.95 10.93 -5.67
CA GLU A 29 16.08 10.22 -5.09
C GLU A 29 16.29 10.63 -3.63
N ARG A 30 16.37 11.94 -3.35
CA ARG A 30 16.60 12.45 -2.00
C ARG A 30 15.42 12.17 -1.07
N ASN A 31 14.19 12.37 -1.54
CA ASN A 31 13.00 12.18 -0.72
C ASN A 31 12.80 10.70 -0.35
N LEU A 32 13.01 9.79 -1.30
CA LEU A 32 12.89 8.36 -1.06
C LEU A 32 14.03 7.83 -0.19
N ALA A 33 15.25 8.34 -0.34
CA ALA A 33 16.36 8.03 0.56
C ALA A 33 16.03 8.46 2.00
N ALA A 34 15.53 9.69 2.19
CA ALA A 34 15.15 10.19 3.49
C ALA A 34 13.98 9.40 4.12
N MET A 35 12.99 8.98 3.31
CA MET A 35 11.91 8.10 3.75
C MET A 35 12.45 6.72 4.13
N GLY A 36 13.36 6.13 3.34
CA GLY A 36 14.01 4.86 3.65
C GLY A 36 14.73 4.89 5.01
N THR A 37 15.46 5.98 5.30
CA THR A 37 16.07 6.21 6.62
C THR A 37 15.03 6.32 7.74
N ALA A 38 13.95 7.09 7.52
CA ALA A 38 12.90 7.28 8.52
C ALA A 38 12.18 5.96 8.85
N VAL A 39 11.81 5.19 7.83
CA VAL A 39 11.19 3.86 7.97
C VAL A 39 12.13 2.87 8.63
N HIS A 40 13.39 2.81 8.20
CA HIS A 40 14.38 1.94 8.83
C HIS A 40 14.46 2.22 10.34
N LYS A 41 14.66 3.49 10.73
CA LYS A 41 14.71 3.89 12.13
C LYS A 41 13.40 3.56 12.87
N PHE A 42 12.27 3.72 12.21
CA PHE A 42 10.96 3.41 12.79
C PHE A 42 10.78 1.92 13.07
N LEU A 43 11.24 1.02 12.19
CA LEU A 43 11.01 -0.42 12.26
C LEU A 43 12.15 -1.22 12.93
N ALA A 44 13.40 -0.79 12.79
CA ALA A 44 14.58 -1.57 13.18
C ALA A 44 14.58 -1.96 14.66
N ASP A 45 14.10 -1.08 15.55
CA ASP A 45 14.12 -1.31 17.00
C ASP A 45 12.79 -1.85 17.55
N LYS A 46 11.84 -2.22 16.68
CA LYS A 46 10.52 -2.68 17.13
C LYS A 46 10.57 -4.17 17.50
N PRO A 47 10.11 -4.54 18.72
CA PRO A 47 10.03 -5.93 19.11
C PRO A 47 8.98 -6.67 18.27
N VAL A 48 9.19 -7.97 18.07
CA VAL A 48 8.14 -8.83 17.51
C VAL A 48 7.07 -9.10 18.57
N GLY A 49 5.80 -9.04 18.19
CA GLY A 49 4.66 -9.39 19.03
C GLY A 49 3.62 -8.28 18.99
N PHE A 50 3.85 -7.20 19.72
CA PHE A 50 2.92 -6.06 19.72
C PHE A 50 3.56 -4.80 20.28
N THR A 51 3.46 -3.71 19.53
CA THR A 51 3.81 -2.35 19.95
C THR A 51 2.66 -1.43 19.60
N GLU A 52 2.03 -0.82 20.61
CA GLU A 52 0.98 0.18 20.38
C GLU A 52 1.62 1.56 20.17
N LEU A 53 1.33 2.18 19.03
CA LEU A 53 1.74 3.55 18.74
C LEU A 53 0.49 4.38 18.41
N PRO A 54 0.07 5.32 19.28
CA PRO A 54 -1.19 6.06 19.09
C PRO A 54 -1.33 6.77 17.73
N ALA A 55 -0.21 7.23 17.15
CA ALA A 55 -0.21 7.83 15.82
C ALA A 55 -0.47 6.78 14.73
N LEU A 56 0.15 5.60 14.81
CA LEU A 56 -0.03 4.51 13.87
C LEU A 56 -1.44 3.91 13.97
N GLU A 57 -2.00 3.76 15.18
CA GLU A 57 -3.35 3.22 15.37
C GLU A 57 -4.43 4.03 14.62
N LYS A 58 -4.25 5.35 14.51
CA LYS A 58 -5.15 6.22 13.72
C LYS A 58 -5.07 5.89 12.23
N VAL A 59 -3.88 5.66 11.70
CA VAL A 59 -3.67 5.28 10.29
C VAL A 59 -4.20 3.86 10.05
N LYS A 60 -3.90 2.93 10.95
CA LYS A 60 -4.38 1.55 10.94
C LYS A 60 -5.91 1.48 10.88
N LEU A 61 -6.61 2.31 11.67
CA LEU A 61 -8.06 2.36 11.65
C LEU A 61 -8.61 2.73 10.26
N ILE A 62 -7.96 3.67 9.57
CA ILE A 62 -8.36 4.11 8.23
C ILE A 62 -8.11 2.99 7.21
N SER A 63 -6.93 2.35 7.25
CA SER A 63 -6.60 1.20 6.40
C SER A 63 -7.56 0.03 6.64
N LYS A 64 -7.86 -0.30 7.89
CA LYS A 64 -8.87 -1.30 8.28
C LYS A 64 -10.25 -0.95 7.74
N GLY A 65 -10.65 0.32 7.80
CA GLY A 65 -11.90 0.81 7.25
C GLY A 65 -12.00 0.62 5.73
N PHE A 66 -10.91 0.84 5.00
CA PHE A 66 -10.83 0.54 3.56
C PHE A 66 -10.97 -0.97 3.29
N LEU A 67 -10.25 -1.82 4.01
CA LEU A 67 -10.29 -3.28 3.83
C LEU A 67 -11.68 -3.88 4.12
N ARG A 68 -12.49 -3.23 4.96
CA ARG A 68 -13.86 -3.67 5.29
C ARG A 68 -14.92 -3.31 4.24
N ARG A 69 -14.57 -2.54 3.20
CA ARG A 69 -15.54 -2.19 2.14
C ARG A 69 -16.03 -3.44 1.43
N GLN A 70 -17.33 -3.49 1.11
CA GLN A 70 -18.00 -4.67 0.54
C GLN A 70 -17.24 -5.30 -0.61
N MET A 71 -16.70 -4.48 -1.54
CA MET A 71 -15.97 -4.98 -2.71
C MET A 71 -14.57 -5.49 -2.42
N VAL A 72 -13.94 -5.07 -1.32
CA VAL A 72 -12.54 -5.39 -1.02
C VAL A 72 -12.43 -6.49 0.05
N LYS A 73 -13.46 -6.69 0.89
CA LYS A 73 -13.37 -7.51 2.11
C LYS A 73 -13.36 -9.03 1.89
N ASP A 74 -13.88 -9.50 0.75
CA ASP A 74 -14.19 -10.92 0.55
C ASP A 74 -13.02 -11.83 0.14
N PRO A 75 -12.02 -11.36 -0.65
CA PRO A 75 -10.85 -12.15 -1.00
C PRO A 75 -10.13 -12.72 0.23
N PRO A 76 -9.65 -13.99 0.18
CA PRO A 76 -9.00 -14.64 1.31
C PRO A 76 -7.83 -13.84 1.90
N PHE A 77 -7.00 -13.22 1.06
CA PHE A 77 -5.86 -12.41 1.54
C PHE A 77 -6.32 -11.15 2.30
N VAL A 78 -7.47 -10.56 1.98
CA VAL A 78 -8.00 -9.41 2.73
C VAL A 78 -8.58 -9.86 4.07
N LYS A 79 -9.22 -11.02 4.11
CA LYS A 79 -9.70 -11.62 5.38
C LYS A 79 -8.55 -11.91 6.33
N ASP A 80 -7.45 -12.44 5.79
CA ASP A 80 -6.22 -12.69 6.54
C ASP A 80 -5.63 -11.38 7.11
N LEU A 81 -5.48 -10.34 6.27
CA LEU A 81 -5.08 -9.00 6.74
C LEU A 81 -6.02 -8.47 7.83
N LEU A 82 -7.34 -8.56 7.63
CA LEU A 82 -8.33 -8.12 8.62
C LEU A 82 -8.23 -8.91 9.93
N GLY A 83 -7.83 -10.18 9.88
CA GLY A 83 -7.51 -11.00 11.05
C GLY A 83 -6.41 -10.37 11.90
N LYS A 84 -5.31 -9.97 11.25
CA LYS A 84 -4.16 -9.29 11.89
C LYS A 84 -4.56 -7.97 12.54
N PHE A 85 -5.50 -7.22 11.96
CA PHE A 85 -6.03 -5.99 12.58
C PHE A 85 -6.92 -6.23 13.83
N ASN A 86 -7.32 -7.47 14.14
CA ASN A 86 -8.29 -7.78 15.20
C ASN A 86 -7.70 -8.47 16.42
N GLY A 87 -6.43 -8.87 16.41
CA GLY A 87 -5.79 -9.49 17.56
C GLY A 87 -4.29 -9.74 17.35
N PRO A 88 -3.54 -9.88 18.46
CA PRO A 88 -2.09 -10.05 18.44
C PRO A 88 -1.68 -11.28 17.63
N ILE A 89 -0.65 -11.14 16.80
CA ILE A 89 -0.05 -12.27 16.10
C ILE A 89 0.71 -13.17 17.10
N HIS A 90 0.34 -14.45 17.14
CA HIS A 90 1.04 -15.45 17.95
C HIS A 90 2.32 -15.92 17.25
N LYS A 91 3.40 -15.17 17.40
CA LYS A 91 4.72 -15.42 16.79
C LYS A 91 5.16 -16.89 16.85
N GLU A 92 5.06 -17.53 18.02
CA GLU A 92 5.53 -18.90 18.22
C GLU A 92 4.73 -19.90 17.37
N TYR A 93 3.44 -19.62 17.17
CA TYR A 93 2.56 -20.43 16.33
C TYR A 93 2.94 -20.29 14.86
N TYR A 94 3.13 -19.07 14.35
CA TYR A 94 3.53 -18.85 12.96
C TYR A 94 4.93 -19.41 12.66
N LYS A 95 5.88 -19.26 13.57
CA LYS A 95 7.22 -19.84 13.44
C LYS A 95 7.21 -21.36 13.42
N TYR A 96 6.31 -21.99 14.17
CA TYR A 96 6.13 -23.44 14.10
C TYR A 96 5.49 -23.88 12.79
N LEU A 97 4.49 -23.14 12.31
CA LEU A 97 3.80 -23.44 11.06
C LEU A 97 4.67 -23.19 9.81
N SER A 98 5.65 -22.27 9.86
CA SER A 98 6.49 -21.97 8.69
C SER A 98 7.39 -23.13 8.26
N PHE A 99 7.57 -24.14 9.11
CA PHE A 99 8.21 -25.41 8.72
C PHE A 99 7.34 -26.28 7.79
N VAL A 100 6.03 -26.02 7.73
CA VAL A 100 5.04 -26.84 7.02
C VAL A 100 4.30 -26.04 5.94
N TYR A 101 4.12 -24.73 6.14
CA TYR A 101 3.40 -23.82 5.26
C TYR A 101 4.30 -22.67 4.80
N ASP A 102 4.02 -22.15 3.61
CA ASP A 102 4.68 -20.94 3.07
C ASP A 102 4.12 -19.70 3.80
N ILE A 103 4.74 -19.37 4.94
CA ILE A 103 4.41 -18.23 5.78
C ILE A 103 5.50 -17.18 5.60
N GLU A 104 5.09 -15.95 5.31
CA GLU A 104 6.03 -14.83 5.17
C GLU A 104 6.81 -14.62 6.47
N GLU A 105 8.14 -14.51 6.36
CA GLU A 105 9.05 -14.33 7.51
C GLU A 105 8.66 -13.09 8.36
N SER A 106 8.15 -12.04 7.71
CA SER A 106 7.63 -10.83 8.34
C SER A 106 6.36 -11.03 9.16
N GLU A 107 5.79 -12.24 9.20
CA GLU A 107 4.73 -12.58 10.15
C GLU A 107 5.26 -12.96 11.53
N TYR A 108 6.53 -13.35 11.66
CA TYR A 108 7.05 -13.84 12.94
C TYR A 108 8.49 -13.39 13.27
N GLU A 109 9.19 -12.71 12.35
CA GLU A 109 10.50 -12.11 12.61
C GLU A 109 10.52 -10.64 12.18
N ASN A 110 11.41 -9.87 12.82
CA ASN A 110 11.68 -8.51 12.39
C ASN A 110 12.59 -8.60 11.15
N VAL A 111 12.00 -8.56 9.96
CA VAL A 111 12.73 -8.72 8.70
C VAL A 111 13.78 -7.64 8.47
N VAL A 112 13.65 -6.47 9.10
CA VAL A 112 14.70 -5.42 9.05
C VAL A 112 15.96 -5.91 9.76
N GLN A 113 15.81 -6.56 10.91
CA GLN A 113 16.92 -7.13 11.67
C GLN A 113 17.43 -8.44 11.06
N THR A 114 16.55 -9.39 10.73
CA THR A 114 16.97 -10.74 10.31
C THR A 114 17.64 -10.75 8.94
N ARG A 115 17.21 -9.86 8.04
CA ARG A 115 17.79 -9.71 6.71
C ARG A 115 18.86 -8.62 6.62
N ASP A 116 19.26 -8.00 7.74
CA ASP A 116 20.20 -6.87 7.80
C ASP A 116 19.84 -5.76 6.78
N VAL A 117 18.55 -5.41 6.72
CA VAL A 117 18.03 -4.49 5.70
C VAL A 117 18.51 -3.09 6.00
N LYS A 118 19.26 -2.51 5.07
CA LYS A 118 19.78 -1.14 5.20
C LYS A 118 18.75 -0.10 4.75
N PRO A 119 18.84 1.15 5.25
CA PRO A 119 18.01 2.26 4.77
C PRO A 119 17.96 2.41 3.24
N GLU A 120 19.09 2.18 2.56
CA GLU A 120 19.21 2.30 1.10
C GLU A 120 18.43 1.19 0.38
N THR A 121 18.37 -0.01 0.95
CA THR A 121 17.55 -1.11 0.45
C THR A 121 16.06 -0.77 0.57
N ILE A 122 15.64 -0.21 1.71
CA ILE A 122 14.24 0.25 1.88
C ILE A 122 13.91 1.34 0.86
N ALA A 123 14.80 2.32 0.67
CA ALA A 123 14.61 3.40 -0.29
C ALA A 123 14.49 2.88 -1.73
N THR A 124 15.32 1.90 -2.11
CA THR A 124 15.29 1.26 -3.43
C THR A 124 13.98 0.52 -3.66
N ASN A 125 13.58 -0.33 -2.72
CA ASN A 125 12.33 -1.09 -2.80
C ASN A 125 11.10 -0.15 -2.82
N LEU A 126 11.12 0.92 -2.01
CA LEU A 126 10.07 1.93 -2.04
C LEU A 126 10.04 2.67 -3.39
N GLY A 127 11.20 2.92 -4.00
CA GLY A 127 11.29 3.48 -5.35
C GLY A 127 10.59 2.60 -6.40
N GLU A 128 10.73 1.28 -6.32
CA GLU A 128 10.01 0.34 -7.18
C GLU A 128 8.49 0.39 -6.96
N VAL A 129 8.04 0.44 -5.70
CA VAL A 129 6.62 0.60 -5.35
C VAL A 129 6.05 1.89 -5.95
N VAL A 130 6.75 3.01 -5.79
CA VAL A 130 6.35 4.31 -6.34
C VAL A 130 6.30 4.26 -7.86
N HIS A 131 7.32 3.68 -8.51
CA HIS A 131 7.36 3.56 -9.96
C HIS A 131 6.19 2.71 -10.50
N ALA A 132 5.87 1.58 -9.84
CA ALA A 132 4.74 0.74 -10.20
C ALA A 132 3.40 1.49 -10.03
N ALA A 133 3.27 2.28 -8.97
CA ALA A 133 2.08 3.09 -8.71
C ALA A 133 1.91 4.22 -9.74
N GLU A 134 2.99 4.90 -10.13
CA GLU A 134 2.99 5.91 -11.19
C GLU A 134 2.59 5.30 -12.53
N LYS A 135 3.14 4.13 -12.87
CA LYS A 135 2.80 3.43 -14.12
C LYS A 135 1.31 3.07 -14.19
N LEU A 136 0.77 2.49 -13.11
CA LEU A 136 -0.66 2.23 -13.00
C LEU A 136 -1.45 3.51 -13.21
N LEU A 137 -1.06 4.58 -12.51
CA LEU A 137 -1.76 5.85 -12.54
C LEU A 137 -1.77 6.47 -13.94
N ASP A 138 -0.61 6.49 -14.62
CA ASP A 138 -0.47 7.01 -15.98
C ASP A 138 -1.34 6.25 -16.98
N ASP A 139 -1.47 4.93 -16.80
CA ASP A 139 -2.27 4.11 -17.69
C ASP A 139 -3.78 4.24 -17.44
N ILE A 140 -4.23 4.60 -16.23
CA ILE A 140 -5.67 4.69 -15.91
C ILE A 140 -6.24 6.11 -15.85
N LYS A 141 -5.41 7.14 -15.60
CA LYS A 141 -5.88 8.49 -15.33
C LYS A 141 -6.42 9.19 -16.58
N ASN A 142 -7.53 9.91 -16.44
CA ASN A 142 -7.94 10.88 -17.43
C ASN A 142 -7.07 12.14 -17.32
N PRO A 143 -6.24 12.49 -18.30
CA PRO A 143 -5.35 13.66 -18.19
C PRO A 143 -6.11 14.99 -18.03
N ASP A 144 -7.34 15.08 -18.54
CA ASP A 144 -8.12 16.33 -18.53
C ASP A 144 -8.90 16.55 -17.22
N HIS A 145 -9.07 15.50 -16.42
CA HIS A 145 -9.93 15.51 -15.23
C HIS A 145 -9.28 14.94 -13.98
N TYR A 146 -8.12 14.29 -14.11
CA TYR A 146 -7.45 13.72 -12.96
C TYR A 146 -6.80 14.82 -12.12
N GLU A 147 -7.30 14.97 -10.90
CA GLU A 147 -6.68 15.80 -9.88
C GLU A 147 -6.14 14.93 -8.74
N SER A 148 -4.87 15.16 -8.41
CA SER A 148 -4.27 14.55 -7.23
C SER A 148 -4.93 15.12 -5.97
N VAL A 149 -5.20 14.26 -4.98
CA VAL A 149 -5.70 14.75 -3.68
C VAL A 149 -4.62 15.48 -2.88
N TYR A 150 -3.34 15.33 -3.21
CA TYR A 150 -2.24 16.05 -2.56
C TYR A 150 -1.85 17.25 -3.43
N SER A 151 -1.89 18.43 -2.83
CA SER A 151 -1.45 19.66 -3.48
C SER A 151 0.05 19.67 -3.72
N SER A 152 0.51 20.56 -4.59
CA SER A 152 1.94 20.87 -4.75
C SER A 152 2.63 21.37 -3.47
N GLY A 153 1.87 21.69 -2.42
CA GLY A 153 2.38 22.03 -1.09
C GLY A 153 2.72 20.83 -0.21
N ALA A 154 2.16 19.65 -0.49
CA ALA A 154 2.39 18.43 0.28
C ALA A 154 3.71 17.76 -0.13
N THR A 155 4.82 18.38 0.23
CA THR A 155 6.17 17.89 -0.10
C THR A 155 6.87 17.33 1.13
N TRP A 156 7.89 16.48 0.92
CA TRP A 156 8.77 16.01 1.98
C TRP A 156 9.31 17.17 2.83
N ALA A 157 9.87 18.20 2.18
CA ALA A 157 10.49 19.33 2.85
C ALA A 157 9.52 20.09 3.78
N LYS A 158 8.24 20.17 3.43
CA LYS A 158 7.22 20.88 4.22
C LYS A 158 6.50 20.00 5.24
N SER A 159 6.47 18.69 5.02
CA SER A 159 5.63 17.76 5.80
C SER A 159 6.43 16.84 6.72
N CYS A 160 7.62 16.42 6.29
CA CYS A 160 8.37 15.32 6.89
C CYS A 160 9.77 15.72 7.36
N ALA A 161 10.35 16.82 6.87
CA ALA A 161 11.75 17.14 7.19
C ALA A 161 12.00 17.44 8.68
N GLU A 162 11.02 18.06 9.36
CA GLU A 162 11.08 18.34 10.80
C GLU A 162 10.79 17.10 11.65
N ASP A 163 9.81 16.30 11.23
CA ASP A 163 9.44 15.03 11.86
C ASP A 163 9.30 13.92 10.80
N PRO A 164 10.42 13.25 10.45
CA PRO A 164 10.39 12.17 9.46
C PRO A 164 9.58 10.97 9.92
N GLU A 165 9.50 10.76 11.24
CA GLU A 165 8.76 9.65 11.84
C GLU A 165 7.26 9.77 11.58
N ALA A 166 6.69 10.99 11.64
CA ALA A 166 5.28 11.20 11.30
C ALA A 166 4.91 10.71 9.89
N CYS A 167 5.78 10.93 8.90
CA CYS A 167 5.55 10.43 7.55
C CYS A 167 5.82 8.93 7.41
N ALA A 168 6.81 8.38 8.15
CA ALA A 168 7.03 6.94 8.22
C ALA A 168 5.81 6.21 8.81
N VAL A 169 5.19 6.77 9.85
CA VAL A 169 3.94 6.27 10.44
C VAL A 169 2.81 6.24 9.41
N VAL A 170 2.68 7.28 8.58
CA VAL A 170 1.69 7.28 7.49
C VAL A 170 1.97 6.16 6.50
N LEU A 171 3.21 6.04 5.99
CA LEU A 171 3.60 5.01 5.03
C LEU A 171 3.35 3.59 5.56
N VAL A 172 3.87 3.28 6.76
CA VAL A 172 3.69 1.97 7.41
C VAL A 172 2.21 1.67 7.61
N GLY A 173 1.44 2.65 8.08
CA GLY A 173 0.01 2.45 8.34
C GLY A 173 -0.85 2.30 7.09
N ILE A 174 -0.48 2.89 5.95
CA ILE A 174 -1.19 2.71 4.66
C ILE A 174 -0.65 1.55 3.83
N ALA A 175 0.49 0.95 4.18
CA ALA A 175 1.06 -0.17 3.45
C ALA A 175 0.09 -1.36 3.29
N PRO A 176 -0.72 -1.77 4.30
CA PRO A 176 -1.78 -2.77 4.10
C PRO A 176 -2.83 -2.36 3.08
N MET A 177 -3.19 -1.07 3.01
CA MET A 177 -4.15 -0.54 2.03
C MET A 177 -3.58 -0.60 0.61
N LEU A 178 -2.32 -0.20 0.43
CA LEU A 178 -1.59 -0.28 -0.84
C LEU A 178 -1.46 -1.73 -1.30
N TYR A 179 -0.99 -2.62 -0.42
CA TYR A 179 -0.86 -4.05 -0.71
C TYR A 179 -2.19 -4.64 -1.18
N ALA A 180 -3.24 -4.46 -0.37
CA ALA A 180 -4.52 -5.08 -0.65
C ALA A 180 -5.18 -4.50 -1.91
N GLY A 181 -5.12 -3.17 -2.10
CA GLY A 181 -5.71 -2.52 -3.25
C GLY A 181 -5.03 -2.89 -4.57
N LEU A 182 -3.69 -2.91 -4.60
CA LEU A 182 -2.93 -3.30 -5.79
C LEU A 182 -3.09 -4.78 -6.12
N ARG A 183 -3.03 -5.66 -5.12
CA ARG A 183 -3.26 -7.10 -5.29
C ARG A 183 -4.69 -7.39 -5.77
N PHE A 184 -5.69 -6.75 -5.15
CA PHE A 184 -7.09 -6.91 -5.54
C PHE A 184 -7.33 -6.53 -7.01
N LEU A 185 -6.78 -5.40 -7.46
CA LEU A 185 -6.86 -4.99 -8.86
C LEU A 185 -6.21 -6.02 -9.81
N ARG A 186 -5.05 -6.55 -9.43
CA ARG A 186 -4.31 -7.53 -10.23
C ARG A 186 -5.10 -8.82 -10.37
N ASP A 187 -5.62 -9.36 -9.27
CA ASP A 187 -6.40 -10.60 -9.24
C ASP A 187 -7.69 -10.43 -10.06
N THR A 188 -8.42 -9.32 -9.86
CA THR A 188 -9.63 -8.98 -10.63
C THR A 188 -9.37 -8.92 -12.14
N CYS A 189 -8.23 -8.37 -12.57
CA CYS A 189 -7.88 -8.30 -13.99
C CYS A 189 -7.56 -9.69 -14.57
N VAL A 190 -6.96 -10.58 -13.78
CA VAL A 190 -6.67 -11.96 -14.21
C VAL A 190 -7.97 -12.74 -14.38
N ASP A 191 -8.86 -12.69 -13.39
CA ASP A 191 -10.15 -13.39 -13.43
C ASP A 191 -11.01 -12.91 -14.61
N ALA A 192 -11.09 -11.59 -14.82
CA ALA A 192 -11.84 -11.01 -15.93
C ALA A 192 -11.30 -11.40 -17.33
N ILE A 193 -10.02 -11.76 -17.44
CA ILE A 193 -9.41 -12.24 -18.68
C ILE A 193 -9.67 -13.75 -18.88
N LEU A 194 -9.66 -14.52 -17.80
CA LEU A 194 -9.83 -15.97 -17.84
C LEU A 194 -11.30 -16.41 -18.01
N GLU A 195 -12.26 -15.67 -17.47
CA GLU A 195 -13.69 -16.08 -17.44
C GLU A 195 -14.55 -15.65 -18.64
N ASP A 196 -13.96 -15.34 -19.80
CA ASP A 196 -14.66 -15.01 -21.08
C ASP A 196 -16.02 -14.29 -20.93
N LYS A 197 -16.01 -13.00 -20.57
CA LYS A 197 -17.11 -12.01 -20.68
C LYS A 197 -18.54 -12.36 -20.19
N ARG A 198 -18.84 -13.57 -19.71
CA ARG A 198 -20.21 -14.05 -19.44
C ARG A 198 -20.52 -14.27 -17.95
N SER A 199 -19.52 -14.20 -17.06
CA SER A 199 -19.69 -14.46 -15.63
C SER A 199 -19.54 -13.24 -14.72
N MET A 200 -19.22 -12.04 -15.22
CA MET A 200 -19.25 -10.81 -14.39
C MET A 200 -20.70 -10.42 -14.07
N GLY A 201 -21.37 -11.27 -13.29
CA GLY A 201 -22.43 -10.85 -12.40
C GLY A 201 -21.83 -9.90 -11.36
N GLU A 202 -22.43 -8.72 -11.26
CA GLU A 202 -22.37 -7.78 -10.14
C GLU A 202 -21.12 -6.88 -9.97
N ASN A 203 -19.91 -7.21 -10.47
CA ASN A 203 -18.74 -6.34 -10.30
C ASN A 203 -18.11 -5.92 -11.63
N SER A 204 -18.68 -4.91 -12.31
CA SER A 204 -17.98 -4.28 -13.43
C SER A 204 -16.62 -3.74 -12.97
N LEU A 205 -15.57 -3.85 -13.80
CA LEU A 205 -14.28 -3.20 -13.56
C LEU A 205 -14.41 -1.71 -13.21
N GLY A 206 -15.47 -1.09 -13.74
CA GLY A 206 -15.95 0.25 -13.42
C GLY A 206 -16.16 0.46 -11.91
N SER A 207 -16.94 -0.42 -11.28
CA SER A 207 -17.30 -0.33 -9.86
C SER A 207 -16.14 -0.72 -8.94
N VAL A 208 -15.27 -1.64 -9.36
CA VAL A 208 -14.03 -1.98 -8.64
C VAL A 208 -13.13 -0.74 -8.50
N LEU A 209 -12.85 -0.06 -9.61
CA LEU A 209 -12.05 1.16 -9.59
C LEU A 209 -12.70 2.29 -8.79
N GLU A 210 -14.03 2.41 -8.83
CA GLU A 210 -14.77 3.39 -8.02
C GLU A 210 -14.61 3.11 -6.52
N ALA A 211 -14.73 1.86 -6.08
CA ALA A 211 -14.51 1.46 -4.69
C ALA A 211 -13.09 1.78 -4.20
N LEU A 212 -12.12 1.80 -5.11
CA LEU A 212 -10.71 2.14 -4.88
C LEU A 212 -10.42 3.65 -4.93
N GLY A 213 -11.43 4.48 -5.23
CA GLY A 213 -11.35 5.94 -5.23
C GLY A 213 -11.24 6.58 -6.62
N TYR A 214 -11.25 5.79 -7.69
CA TYR A 214 -11.21 6.29 -9.05
C TYR A 214 -12.64 6.40 -9.60
N ASN A 215 -13.24 7.58 -9.51
CA ASN A 215 -14.56 7.84 -10.13
C ASN A 215 -14.47 7.81 -11.67
N GLU A 216 -15.60 7.67 -12.37
CA GLU A 216 -15.62 7.52 -13.83
C GLU A 216 -14.91 8.67 -14.57
N GLN A 217 -15.13 9.92 -14.15
CA GLN A 217 -14.50 11.09 -14.77
C GLN A 217 -12.98 11.13 -14.62
N LEU A 218 -12.45 10.56 -13.53
CA LEU A 218 -11.02 10.56 -13.23
C LEU A 218 -10.24 9.53 -14.06
N ARG A 219 -10.95 8.71 -14.82
CA ARG A 219 -10.43 7.54 -15.53
C ARG A 219 -10.52 7.72 -17.03
N ARG A 220 -9.59 7.12 -17.77
CA ARG A 220 -9.69 7.10 -19.24
C ARG A 220 -11.01 6.41 -19.65
N PRO A 221 -11.72 6.96 -20.65
CA PRO A 221 -12.96 6.35 -21.10
C PRO A 221 -12.68 4.99 -21.78
N LYS A 222 -13.62 4.06 -21.65
CA LYS A 222 -13.61 2.74 -22.33
C LYS A 222 -12.42 1.83 -21.97
N MET A 223 -11.85 1.98 -20.77
CA MET A 223 -10.82 1.04 -20.30
C MET A 223 -11.40 -0.36 -20.06
N GLY A 224 -10.68 -1.38 -20.51
CA GLY A 224 -10.92 -2.77 -20.20
C GLY A 224 -9.86 -3.36 -19.25
N SER A 225 -10.03 -4.63 -18.90
CA SER A 225 -9.10 -5.36 -18.01
C SER A 225 -7.68 -5.44 -18.58
N SER A 226 -7.52 -5.42 -19.91
CA SER A 226 -6.21 -5.38 -20.57
C SER A 226 -5.44 -4.09 -20.33
N ASP A 227 -6.13 -2.94 -20.33
CA ASP A 227 -5.51 -1.64 -20.10
C ASP A 227 -4.99 -1.55 -18.66
N ILE A 228 -5.82 -1.95 -17.70
CA ILE A 228 -5.45 -1.96 -16.28
C ILE A 228 -4.34 -2.96 -16.01
N ARG A 229 -4.39 -4.17 -16.59
CA ARG A 229 -3.31 -5.16 -16.47
C ARG A 229 -1.98 -4.62 -16.99
N THR A 230 -2.02 -3.81 -18.05
CA THR A 230 -0.83 -3.16 -18.60
C THR A 230 -0.26 -2.14 -17.60
N GLY A 231 -1.12 -1.32 -16.99
CA GLY A 231 -0.74 -0.41 -15.90
C GLY A 231 -0.17 -1.12 -14.67
N LEU A 232 -0.71 -2.30 -14.34
CA LEU A 232 -0.25 -3.14 -13.23
C LEU A 232 1.01 -3.95 -13.56
N SER A 233 1.58 -3.85 -14.76
CA SER A 233 2.77 -4.65 -15.11
C SER A 233 4.00 -4.35 -14.25
N GLY A 234 4.04 -3.20 -13.57
CA GLY A 234 5.05 -2.90 -12.55
C GLY A 234 4.77 -3.54 -11.18
N VAL A 235 3.54 -3.95 -10.90
CA VAL A 235 3.12 -4.56 -9.62
C VAL A 235 3.42 -6.06 -9.64
N ASN A 236 4.70 -6.38 -9.52
CA ASN A 236 5.20 -7.75 -9.43
C ASN A 236 5.14 -8.30 -7.98
N LYS A 237 5.66 -9.50 -7.76
CA LYS A 237 5.71 -10.11 -6.41
C LYS A 237 6.53 -9.24 -5.44
N GLN A 238 7.71 -8.80 -5.84
CA GLN A 238 8.62 -7.97 -5.03
C GLN A 238 7.97 -6.66 -4.53
N VAL A 239 7.17 -5.98 -5.36
CA VAL A 239 6.42 -4.78 -4.96
C VAL A 239 5.40 -5.09 -3.87
N LEU A 240 4.68 -6.22 -3.99
CA LEU A 240 3.73 -6.65 -2.99
C LEU A 240 4.43 -7.09 -1.70
N ASP A 241 5.49 -7.87 -1.79
CA ASP A 241 6.29 -8.31 -0.63
C ASP A 241 6.89 -7.11 0.10
N THR A 242 7.37 -6.10 -0.64
CA THR A 242 7.86 -4.84 -0.07
C THR A 242 6.76 -4.13 0.72
N LEU A 243 5.56 -3.96 0.15
CA LEU A 243 4.45 -3.34 0.86
C LEU A 243 4.03 -4.15 2.09
N TYR A 244 4.11 -5.46 2.01
CA TYR A 244 3.81 -6.36 3.11
C TYR A 244 4.82 -6.22 4.26
N ASP A 245 6.11 -6.21 3.94
CA ASP A 245 7.19 -5.98 4.91
C ASP A 245 7.11 -4.56 5.50
N LEU A 246 6.82 -3.55 4.69
CA LEU A 246 6.66 -2.17 5.18
C LEU A 246 5.47 -1.99 6.12
N ALA A 247 4.47 -2.87 6.08
CA ALA A 247 3.33 -2.82 7.00
C ALA A 247 3.70 -3.14 8.45
N GLY A 248 4.87 -3.75 8.70
CA GLY A 248 5.33 -4.02 10.06
C GLY A 248 4.43 -4.99 10.82
N PHE A 249 3.84 -5.98 10.16
CA PHE A 249 2.90 -6.91 10.79
C PHE A 249 3.48 -7.57 12.03
N TRP A 250 4.74 -8.03 12.00
CA TRP A 250 5.43 -8.58 13.17
C TRP A 250 5.45 -7.67 14.40
N ALA A 251 5.42 -6.34 14.22
CA ALA A 251 5.65 -5.36 15.28
C ALA A 251 4.36 -4.74 15.82
N PHE A 252 3.37 -4.49 14.96
CA PHE A 252 2.24 -3.62 15.28
C PHE A 252 0.88 -4.33 15.28
N TYR A 253 0.84 -5.62 14.95
CA TYR A 253 -0.38 -6.39 14.74
C TYR A 253 -0.32 -7.69 15.51
#